data_AF-A6VJZ4-F1
#
_entry.id   AF-A6VJZ4-F1
#
_cell.length_a   1.000
_cell.length_b   1.000
_cell.length_c   1.000
_cell.angle_alpha   90.00
_cell.angle_beta   90.00
_cell.angle_gamma   90.00
#
_symmetry.space_group_name_H-M   'P 1'
#
loop_
_entity.id
_entity.type
_entity.pdbx_description
1 polymer ?
#
loop_
_entity_poly.entity_id
_entity_poly.type
_entity_poly.pdbx_seq_one_letter_code
_entity_poly.pdbx_strand_id
1 'polypeptide(L)' 'MKTNNKMVNIDQKAVNLLLKAPLMGRDELTDTIYELRKMAYKKYGKRNIKSVIDCWASTAYFISMKSI' A
#
# COMPACT_ATOMS: atom_id res chain seq x y z
N MET A 1 27.40 7.12 -0.30
CA MET A 1 26.18 7.11 -1.14
C MET A 1 25.02 7.63 -0.30
N LYS A 2 24.42 8.78 -0.63
CA LYS A 2 23.22 9.28 0.05
C LYS A 2 21.99 8.62 -0.57
N THR A 3 21.51 7.55 0.04
CA THR A 3 20.25 6.90 -0.34
C THR A 3 19.10 7.90 -0.08
N ASN A 4 18.35 8.22 -1.12
CA ASN A 4 17.17 9.09 -1.05
C ASN A 4 16.11 8.42 -0.15
N ASN A 5 16.02 8.86 1.11
CA ASN A 5 15.20 8.29 2.18
C ASN A 5 13.67 8.27 1.90
N LYS A 6 13.22 8.88 0.79
CA LYS A 6 11.80 8.95 0.37
C LYS A 6 11.27 7.68 -0.31
N MET A 7 12.13 6.84 -0.90
CA MET A 7 11.67 5.63 -1.63
C MET A 7 11.60 4.37 -0.76
N VAL A 8 12.33 4.34 0.37
CA VAL A 8 12.49 3.15 1.21
C VAL A 8 11.18 2.73 1.91
N ASN A 9 10.18 3.60 2.00
CA ASN A 9 8.98 3.34 2.83
C ASN A 9 7.64 3.31 2.07
N ILE A 10 7.64 3.17 0.73
CA ILE A 10 6.37 3.10 -0.04
C ILE A 10 5.55 1.88 0.36
N ASP A 11 6.17 0.71 0.51
CA ASP A 11 5.45 -0.53 0.84
C ASP A 11 4.85 -0.46 2.23
N GLN A 12 5.63 0.00 3.22
CA GLN A 12 5.14 0.18 4.58
C GLN A 12 3.99 1.19 4.63
N LYS A 13 4.09 2.30 3.88
CA LYS A 13 3.01 3.29 3.79
C LYS A 13 1.75 2.68 3.19
N ALA A 14 1.89 1.88 2.12
CA ALA A 14 0.77 1.20 1.48
C ALA A 14 0.10 0.20 2.43
N VAL A 15 0.88 -0.62 3.13
CA VAL A 15 0.39 -1.56 4.15
C VAL A 15 -0.33 -0.81 5.28
N ASN A 16 0.24 0.29 5.79
CA ASN A 16 -0.38 1.10 6.84
C ASN A 16 -1.70 1.75 6.41
N LEU A 17 -1.84 2.14 5.14
CA LEU A 17 -3.11 2.63 4.61
C LEU A 17 -4.16 1.51 4.56
N LEU A 18 -3.75 0.32 4.10
CA LEU A 18 -4.62 -0.84 4.01
C LEU A 18 -5.07 -1.36 5.38
N LEU A 19 -4.23 -1.25 6.41
CA LEU A 19 -4.62 -1.56 7.80
C LEU A 19 -5.74 -0.64 8.32
N LYS A 20 -5.85 0.58 7.80
CA LYS A 20 -6.90 1.53 8.15
C LYS A 20 -8.15 1.40 7.28
N ALA A 21 -8.08 0.64 6.17
CA ALA A 21 -9.16 0.51 5.20
C ALA A 21 -10.52 0.08 5.81
N PRO A 22 -10.60 -0.81 6.83
CA PRO A 22 -11.87 -1.16 7.46
C PRO A 22 -12.60 0.01 8.13
N LEU A 23 -11.89 1.11 8.45
CA LEU A 23 -12.43 2.30 9.09
C LEU A 23 -12.79 3.42 8.09
N MET A 24 -12.47 3.24 6.81
CA MET A 24 -12.63 4.26 5.79
C MET A 24 -14.05 4.31 5.22
N GLY A 25 -14.51 5.51 4.89
CA GLY A 25 -15.71 5.71 4.08
C GLY A 25 -15.49 5.31 2.61
N ARG A 26 -16.56 5.20 1.82
CA ARG A 26 -16.49 4.80 0.40
C ARG A 26 -15.60 5.73 -0.44
N ASP A 27 -15.72 7.03 -0.26
CA ASP A 27 -14.96 8.02 -1.02
C ASP A 27 -13.47 8.01 -0.62
N GLU A 28 -13.19 7.95 0.68
CA GLU A 28 -11.83 7.80 1.21
C GLU A 28 -11.16 6.51 0.75
N LEU A 29 -11.92 5.41 0.68
CA LEU A 29 -11.42 4.14 0.16
C LEU A 29 -11.09 4.23 -1.33
N THR A 30 -11.91 4.95 -2.11
CA THR A 30 -11.68 5.18 -3.54
C THR A 30 -10.39 5.98 -3.76
N ASP A 31 -10.18 7.05 -3.00
CA ASP A 31 -8.95 7.84 -3.02
C ASP A 31 -7.73 7.02 -2.59
N THR A 32 -7.90 6.17 -1.57
CA THR A 32 -6.85 5.27 -1.09
C THR A 32 -6.42 4.27 -2.16
N ILE A 33 -7.37 3.67 -2.89
CA ILE A 33 -7.07 2.76 -4.02
C ILE A 33 -6.31 3.50 -5.12
N TYR A 34 -6.69 4.74 -5.44
CA TYR A 34 -6.00 5.55 -6.43
C TYR A 34 -4.55 5.85 -6.02
N GLU A 35 -4.32 6.23 -4.76
CA GLU A 35 -2.98 6.47 -4.23
C GLU A 35 -2.13 5.19 -4.18
N LEU A 36 -2.69 4.04 -3.83
CA LEU A 36 -2.01 2.75 -3.89
C LEU A 36 -1.51 2.43 -5.31
N ARG A 37 -2.34 2.67 -6.34
CA ARG A 37 -1.95 2.49 -7.74
C ARG A 37 -0.80 3.42 -8.14
N LYS A 38 -0.86 4.69 -7.74
CA LYS A 38 0.22 5.66 -7.99
C LYS A 38 1.52 5.25 -7.31
N MET A 39 1.45 4.80 -6.05
CA MET A 39 2.61 4.31 -5.30
C MET A 39 3.23 3.07 -5.96
N ALA A 40 2.41 2.09 -6.35
CA ALA A 40 2.87 0.89 -7.02
C ALA A 40 3.51 1.21 -8.37
N TYR A 41 2.89 2.08 -9.17
CA TYR A 41 3.46 2.54 -10.44
C TYR A 41 4.81 3.24 -10.25
N LYS A 42 4.90 4.14 -9.26
CA LYS A 42 6.12 4.91 -8.99
C LYS A 42 7.30 4.03 -8.59
N LYS A 43 7.06 2.95 -7.84
CA LYS A 43 8.12 2.08 -7.32
C LYS A 43 8.45 0.91 -8.24
N TYR A 44 7.44 0.28 -8.86
CA TYR A 44 7.59 -0.99 -9.60
C TYR A 44 7.27 -0.88 -11.08
N GLY A 45 6.83 0.29 -11.56
CA GLY A 45 6.43 0.51 -12.94
C GLY A 45 5.06 -0.11 -13.29
N LYS A 46 4.67 -0.01 -14.57
CA LYS A 46 3.32 -0.35 -15.04
C LYS A 46 2.99 -1.85 -14.99
N ARG A 47 3.97 -2.72 -15.19
CA ARG A 47 3.73 -4.16 -15.44
C ARG A 47 3.23 -4.93 -14.21
N ASN A 48 3.48 -4.43 -12.99
CA ASN A 48 3.28 -5.19 -11.76
C ASN A 48 2.33 -4.52 -10.75
N ILE A 49 1.57 -3.49 -11.16
CA ILE A 49 0.73 -2.72 -10.21
C ILE A 49 -0.23 -3.63 -9.44
N LYS A 50 -0.92 -4.55 -10.14
CA LYS A 50 -1.88 -5.46 -9.52
C LYS A 50 -1.21 -6.36 -8.48
N SER A 51 -0.16 -7.09 -8.88
CA SER A 51 0.53 -8.03 -7.98
C SER A 51 1.18 -7.34 -6.78
N VAL A 52 1.66 -6.11 -6.94
CA VAL A 52 2.20 -5.30 -5.84
C VAL A 52 1.10 -4.94 -4.85
N ILE A 53 -0.06 -4.48 -5.32
CA ILE A 53 -1.20 -4.14 -4.45
C ILE A 53 -1.72 -5.39 -3.74
N ASP A 54 -1.85 -6.52 -4.45
CA ASP A 54 -2.27 -7.80 -3.87
C ASP A 54 -1.29 -8.25 -2.76
N CYS A 55 0.02 -8.07 -2.97
CA CYS A 55 1.05 -8.35 -1.96
C CYS A 55 0.90 -7.47 -0.72
N TRP A 56 0.69 -6.16 -0.89
CA TRP A 56 0.45 -5.24 0.23
C TRP A 56 -0.84 -5.59 0.98
N ALA A 57 -1.92 -5.94 0.28
CA ALA A 57 -3.18 -6.35 0.90
C ALA A 57 -3.03 -7.65 1.71
N SER A 58 -2.34 -8.65 1.15
CA SER A 58 -2.03 -9.90 1.85
C SER A 58 -1.19 -9.65 3.11
N THR A 59 -0.19 -8.76 3.01
CA THR A 59 0.66 -8.38 4.15
C THR A 59 -0.14 -7.68 5.24
N ALA A 60 -0.98 -6.70 4.87
CA ALA A 60 -1.84 -5.98 5.81
C ALA A 60 -2.81 -6.93 6.52
N TYR A 61 -3.42 -7.85 5.77
CA TYR A 61 -4.30 -8.87 6.32
C TYR A 61 -3.58 -9.74 7.35
N PHE A 62 -2.41 -10.30 7.00
CA PHE A 62 -1.62 -11.12 7.91
C PHE A 62 -1.21 -10.37 9.19
N ILE A 63 -0.84 -9.09 9.08
CA ILE A 63 -0.55 -8.24 10.24
C ILE A 63 -1.80 -8.07 11.10
N SER A 64 -2.94 -7.71 10.50
CA SER A 64 -4.19 -7.50 11.23
C SER A 64 -4.64 -8.76 11.97
N MET A 65 -4.43 -9.94 11.39
CA MET A 65 -4.77 -11.22 12.04
C MET A 65 -3.83 -11.60 13.18
N LYS A 66 -2.55 -11.23 13.12
CA LYS A 66 -1.57 -11.52 14.17
C LYS A 66 -1.68 -10.61 15.39
N SER A 67 -2.37 -9.48 15.23
CA SER A 67 -2.63 -8.54 16.31
C SER A 67 -3.96 -8.82 17.05
N ILE A 68 -4.62 -9.95 16.74
CA ILE A 68 -5.78 -10.51 17.43
C ILE A 68 -5.29 -11.69 18.28
#